data_AF-A0A1N7BAW0-F1
#
_entry.id   AF-A0A1N7BAW0-F1
#
_cell.length_a   1.000
_cell.length_b   1.000
_cell.length_c   1.000
_cell.angle_alpha   90.00
_cell.angle_beta   90.00
_cell.angle_gamma   90.00
#
_symmetry.space_group_name_H-M   'P 1'
#
loop_
_entity.id
_entity.type
_entity.pdbx_description
1 polymer ?
#
loop_
_entity_poly.entity_id
_entity_poly.type
_entity_poly.pdbx_seq_one_letter_code
_entity_poly.pdbx_strand_id
1 'polypeptide(L)'
;MAGFFEFSMMRTRQDINQKLLAELYHQYLNVEEDFIKDLFLASETKLGRVYVNEEVLSKDNMVHILDFEKASHIIESAEDIGISTCYCRHKMHHLDQACDAPLDICMTFNNTADSLIRHDHARRVETSECLELLHQAYEHGLVQCGENVRESPTFICNCCGCCCEALLAAKKFGNLHPVQTTHYLPQINYQSCIDCGKCIEACPIDAISRNDEKVVIDHDICLGCGVCVRSCPNSSLSLQRRKEEIITPVNSVHRTVMMAIERGKLQNLIFDNQAFGSHRAMAAVVSAILKLPPIKQAMASKQLKSRYLEKIIKKLA
;
A
#
# COMPACT_ATOMS: atom_id res chain seq x y z
N MET A 1 8.69 -2.07 10.38
CA MET A 1 9.05 -0.67 10.12
C MET A 1 7.89 0.13 9.51
N ALA A 2 6.64 -0.35 9.59
CA ALA A 2 5.49 0.56 9.56
C ALA A 2 5.33 1.10 10.98
N GLY A 3 5.28 2.41 11.15
CA GLY A 3 4.99 3.07 12.43
C GLY A 3 6.08 3.98 12.99
N PHE A 4 7.31 4.02 12.45
CA PHE A 4 8.30 4.98 12.98
C PHE A 4 8.00 6.40 12.51
N PHE A 5 7.89 6.61 11.20
CA PHE A 5 7.57 7.91 10.63
C PHE A 5 6.11 8.27 10.84
N GLU A 6 5.24 7.29 10.62
CA GLU A 6 3.80 7.45 10.67
C GLU A 6 3.35 7.83 12.08
N PHE A 7 3.76 7.07 13.10
CA PHE A 7 3.34 7.36 14.47
C PHE A 7 4.00 8.61 15.05
N SER A 8 5.21 8.97 14.60
CA SER A 8 5.86 10.21 15.04
C SER A 8 5.09 11.45 14.57
N MET A 9 4.55 11.41 13.34
CA MET A 9 3.72 12.50 12.81
C MET A 9 2.24 12.37 13.22
N MET A 10 1.73 11.19 13.58
CA MET A 10 0.37 11.04 14.12
C MET A 10 0.27 11.51 15.58
N ARG A 11 1.39 11.47 16.32
CA ARG A 11 1.47 11.97 17.70
C ARG A 11 1.69 13.49 17.72
N THR A 12 0.61 14.23 17.81
CA THR A 12 0.61 15.70 17.90
C THR A 12 0.98 16.20 19.31
N ARG A 13 2.16 15.80 19.80
CA ARG A 13 2.68 16.30 21.07
C ARG A 13 3.10 17.76 20.95
N GLN A 14 2.87 18.53 22.02
CA GLN A 14 3.23 19.96 22.07
C GLN A 14 4.70 20.21 22.40
N ASP A 15 5.44 19.21 22.86
CA ASP A 15 6.85 19.32 23.23
C ASP A 15 7.83 19.02 22.07
N ILE A 16 7.32 18.72 20.88
CA ILE A 16 8.10 18.45 19.68
C ILE A 16 7.79 19.53 18.63
N ASN A 17 8.82 20.14 18.07
CA ASN A 17 8.67 21.05 16.94
C ASN A 17 8.29 20.27 15.68
N GLN A 18 6.99 20.21 15.40
CA GLN A 18 6.42 19.47 14.27
C GLN A 18 6.91 20.00 12.91
N LYS A 19 7.19 21.30 12.81
CA LYS A 19 7.75 21.90 11.61
C LYS A 19 9.15 21.40 11.33
N LEU A 20 10.04 21.46 12.32
CA LEU A 20 11.38 20.93 12.19
C LEU A 20 11.37 19.42 11.89
N LEU A 21 10.50 18.66 12.55
CA LEU A 21 10.35 17.22 12.29
C LEU A 21 9.92 16.96 10.84
N ALA A 22 8.97 17.73 10.32
CA ALA A 22 8.50 17.63 8.95
C ALA A 22 9.59 17.98 7.93
N GLU A 23 10.40 19.01 8.20
CA GLU A 23 11.56 19.39 7.36
C GLU A 23 12.58 18.26 7.30
N LEU A 24 12.95 17.68 8.45
CA LEU A 24 13.88 16.55 8.52
C LEU A 24 13.33 15.31 7.83
N TYR A 25 12.05 15.01 7.99
CA TYR A 25 11.40 13.88 7.31
C TYR A 25 11.32 14.12 5.80
N HIS A 26 11.05 15.34 5.35
CA HIS A 26 11.06 15.66 3.93
C HIS A 26 12.47 15.52 3.33
N GLN A 27 13.50 16.01 4.04
CA GLN A 27 14.89 15.80 3.60
C GLN A 27 15.21 14.30 3.48
N TYR A 28 14.92 13.52 4.52
CA TYR A 28 15.27 12.10 4.55
C TYR A 28 14.48 11.24 3.54
N LEU A 29 13.18 11.51 3.38
CA LEU A 29 12.29 10.71 2.53
C LEU A 29 12.30 11.20 1.07
N ASN A 30 12.27 12.51 0.84
CA ASN A 30 12.03 13.07 -0.49
C ASN A 30 13.29 13.60 -1.19
N VAL A 31 14.31 14.03 -0.44
CA VAL A 31 15.55 14.60 -0.99
C VAL A 31 16.68 13.57 -1.05
N GLU A 32 16.93 12.84 0.04
CA GLU A 32 18.07 11.91 0.13
C GLU A 32 17.82 10.57 -0.58
N GLU A 33 16.57 10.23 -0.90
CA GLU A 33 16.07 9.09 -1.70
C GLU A 33 16.50 7.67 -1.30
N ASP A 34 17.66 7.47 -0.67
CA ASP A 34 18.26 6.17 -0.36
C ASP A 34 17.33 5.31 0.49
N PHE A 35 16.69 5.93 1.48
CA PHE A 35 15.72 5.25 2.32
C PHE A 35 14.47 4.81 1.55
N ILE A 36 13.89 5.66 0.72
CA ILE A 36 12.69 5.33 -0.06
C ILE A 36 12.99 4.24 -1.08
N LYS A 37 14.18 4.28 -1.70
CA LYS A 37 14.65 3.22 -2.59
C LYS A 37 14.81 1.90 -1.83
N ASP A 38 15.44 1.89 -0.66
CA ASP A 38 15.55 0.66 0.14
C ASP A 38 14.20 0.15 0.64
N LEU A 39 13.29 1.07 1.00
CA LEU A 39 11.97 0.71 1.50
C LEU A 39 11.12 0.02 0.42
N PHE A 40 11.01 0.62 -0.76
CA PHE A 40 10.09 0.17 -1.80
C PHE A 40 10.72 -0.70 -2.90
N LEU A 41 12.04 -0.61 -3.12
CA LEU A 41 12.71 -1.23 -4.28
C LEU A 41 13.69 -2.35 -3.91
N ALA A 42 14.10 -2.48 -2.64
CA ALA A 42 15.03 -3.54 -2.22
C ALA A 42 14.45 -4.97 -2.24
N SER A 43 13.16 -5.12 -2.57
CA SER A 43 12.45 -6.41 -2.54
C SER A 43 11.54 -6.56 -3.77
N GLU A 44 11.41 -7.79 -4.26
CA GLU A 44 10.39 -8.15 -5.24
C GLU A 44 9.00 -8.06 -4.60
N THR A 45 8.88 -8.60 -3.38
CA THR A 45 7.68 -8.53 -2.56
C THR A 45 7.46 -7.10 -2.07
N LYS A 46 6.40 -6.45 -2.55
CA LYS A 46 6.10 -5.06 -2.19
C LYS A 46 5.48 -4.94 -0.80
N LEU A 47 5.85 -3.87 -0.10
CA LEU A 47 5.32 -3.55 1.23
C LEU A 47 3.82 -3.22 1.13
N GLY A 48 3.47 -2.27 0.26
CA GLY A 48 2.10 -1.82 0.06
C GLY A 48 1.55 -2.25 -1.29
N ARG A 49 0.22 -2.20 -1.39
CA ARG A 49 -0.53 -2.39 -2.63
C ARG A 49 -1.57 -1.29 -2.81
N VAL A 50 -2.02 -1.11 -4.04
CA VAL A 50 -3.18 -0.28 -4.37
C VAL A 50 -4.44 -1.12 -4.41
N TYR A 51 -5.54 -0.54 -3.98
CA TYR A 51 -6.89 -1.08 -4.17
C TYR A 51 -7.54 -0.41 -5.37
N VAL A 52 -8.37 -1.16 -6.08
CA VAL A 52 -9.16 -0.62 -7.18
C VAL A 52 -10.37 0.12 -6.61
N ASN A 53 -10.70 1.27 -7.19
CA ASN A 53 -11.96 1.94 -6.85
C ASN A 53 -13.12 1.07 -7.36
N GLU A 54 -13.94 0.58 -6.43
CA GLU A 54 -15.01 -0.36 -6.72
C GLU A 54 -16.17 0.27 -7.50
N GLU A 55 -16.43 1.57 -7.29
CA GLU A 55 -17.55 2.29 -7.92
C GLU A 55 -17.41 2.44 -9.44
N VAL A 56 -16.19 2.30 -9.96
CA VAL A 56 -15.90 2.44 -11.39
C VAL A 56 -15.78 1.09 -12.11
N LEU A 57 -15.99 -0.02 -11.40
CA LEU A 57 -15.97 -1.34 -12.01
C LEU A 57 -17.27 -1.61 -12.79
N SER A 58 -17.12 -2.23 -13.96
CA SER A 58 -18.25 -2.74 -14.72
C SER A 58 -18.94 -3.88 -13.98
N LYS A 59 -20.20 -4.17 -14.31
CA LYS A 59 -20.94 -5.31 -13.73
C LYS A 59 -20.20 -6.64 -13.86
N ASP A 60 -19.53 -6.85 -14.98
CA ASP A 60 -18.72 -8.04 -15.22
C ASP A 60 -17.50 -8.09 -14.28
N ASN A 61 -16.75 -6.99 -14.19
CA ASN A 61 -15.61 -6.90 -13.29
C ASN A 61 -15.99 -7.03 -11.80
N MET A 62 -17.18 -6.55 -11.41
CA MET A 62 -17.70 -6.69 -10.04
C MET A 62 -17.90 -8.16 -9.63
N VAL A 63 -18.15 -9.07 -10.59
CA VAL A 63 -18.25 -10.51 -10.32
C VAL A 63 -16.86 -11.15 -10.13
N HIS A 64 -15.83 -10.56 -10.72
CA HIS A 64 -14.48 -11.11 -10.75
C HIS A 64 -13.52 -10.54 -9.69
N ILE A 65 -13.81 -9.37 -9.13
CA ILE A 65 -13.01 -8.77 -8.07
C ILE A 65 -13.06 -9.64 -6.81
N LEU A 66 -11.89 -9.95 -6.26
CA LEU A 66 -11.78 -10.76 -5.05
C LEU A 66 -12.01 -9.91 -3.81
N ASP A 67 -12.51 -10.52 -2.74
CA ASP A 67 -12.87 -9.79 -1.52
C ASP A 67 -11.68 -9.07 -0.87
N PHE A 68 -10.48 -9.65 -0.95
CA PHE A 68 -9.27 -8.99 -0.46
C PHE A 68 -8.83 -7.79 -1.31
N GLU A 69 -9.38 -7.59 -2.50
CA GLU A 69 -9.10 -6.45 -3.38
C GLU A 69 -10.09 -5.29 -3.17
N LYS A 70 -11.16 -5.52 -2.39
CA LYS A 70 -12.18 -4.52 -2.06
C LYS A 70 -11.80 -3.78 -0.79
N ALA A 71 -11.74 -2.46 -0.86
CA ALA A 71 -11.54 -1.63 0.33
C ALA A 71 -12.78 -1.71 1.24
N SER A 72 -13.98 -1.76 0.65
CA SER A 72 -15.24 -1.92 1.37
C SER A 72 -15.26 -3.19 2.22
N HIS A 73 -14.91 -4.33 1.64
CA HIS A 73 -14.90 -5.62 2.33
C HIS A 73 -13.91 -5.65 3.50
N ILE A 74 -12.75 -5.01 3.36
CA ILE A 74 -11.77 -4.91 4.45
C ILE A 74 -12.34 -4.12 5.63
N ILE A 75 -13.07 -3.04 5.34
CA ILE A 75 -13.74 -2.22 6.37
C ILE A 75 -14.87 -3.02 7.04
N GLU A 76 -15.69 -3.72 6.26
CA GLU A 76 -16.82 -4.52 6.76
C GLU A 76 -16.41 -5.75 7.58
N SER A 77 -15.26 -6.34 7.26
CA SER A 77 -14.74 -7.53 7.95
C SER A 77 -13.86 -7.22 9.16
N ALA A 78 -13.58 -5.94 9.45
CA ALA A 78 -12.74 -5.54 10.56
C ALA A 78 -13.47 -5.63 11.91
N GLU A 79 -12.79 -6.18 12.93
CA GLU A 79 -13.31 -6.26 14.30
C GLU A 79 -13.17 -4.92 15.04
N ASP A 80 -12.05 -4.22 14.80
CA ASP A 80 -11.76 -2.90 15.37
C ASP A 80 -11.38 -1.95 14.23
N ILE A 81 -11.94 -0.74 14.25
CA ILE A 81 -11.62 0.31 13.27
C ILE A 81 -11.15 1.56 13.99
N GLY A 82 -9.97 2.04 13.60
CA GLY A 82 -9.35 3.25 14.12
C GLY A 82 -9.08 4.25 13.01
N ILE A 83 -9.56 5.48 13.17
CA ILE A 83 -9.26 6.60 12.27
C ILE A 83 -8.20 7.49 12.92
N SER A 84 -7.23 7.90 12.12
CA SER A 84 -6.13 8.74 12.55
C SER A 84 -5.72 9.74 11.49
N THR A 85 -4.85 10.67 11.88
CA THR A 85 -4.30 11.68 10.98
C THR A 85 -3.41 11.05 9.89
N CYS A 86 -3.63 11.44 8.64
CA CYS A 86 -2.76 11.10 7.52
C CYS A 86 -1.38 11.74 7.72
N TYR A 87 -0.40 10.92 8.11
CA TYR A 87 0.94 11.38 8.46
C TYR A 87 1.65 12.10 7.29
N CYS A 88 1.50 11.59 6.06
CA CYS A 88 2.09 12.18 4.85
C CYS A 88 1.59 13.61 4.65
N ARG A 89 0.27 13.80 4.71
CA ARG A 89 -0.34 15.11 4.51
C ARG A 89 -0.08 16.03 5.70
N HIS A 90 -0.05 15.50 6.92
CA HIS A 90 0.32 16.27 8.11
C HIS A 90 1.77 16.78 8.04
N LYS A 91 2.70 15.97 7.54
CA LYS A 91 4.08 16.40 7.25
C LYS A 91 4.08 17.56 6.26
N MET A 92 3.39 17.42 5.12
CA MET A 92 3.32 18.48 4.12
C MET A 92 2.57 19.74 4.62
N HIS A 93 1.66 19.60 5.58
CA HIS A 93 0.94 20.72 6.19
C HIS A 93 1.89 21.63 6.96
N HIS A 94 2.81 21.05 7.74
CA HIS A 94 3.85 21.79 8.45
C HIS A 94 4.90 22.44 7.53
N LEU A 95 4.91 22.05 6.25
CA LEU A 95 5.75 22.63 5.19
C LEU A 95 4.98 23.61 4.31
N ASP A 96 3.72 23.93 4.64
CA ASP A 96 2.85 24.81 3.85
C ASP A 96 2.63 24.31 2.40
N GLN A 97 2.69 22.98 2.20
CA GLN A 97 2.63 22.31 0.89
C GLN A 97 1.56 21.20 0.81
N ALA A 98 0.74 21.02 1.85
CA ALA A 98 -0.33 20.03 1.83
C ALA A 98 -1.46 20.41 0.84
N CYS A 99 -2.11 19.39 0.27
CA CYS A 99 -3.39 19.58 -0.39
C CYS A 99 -4.54 19.76 0.63
N ASP A 100 -5.72 20.06 0.11
CA ASP A 100 -6.97 20.29 0.82
C ASP A 100 -7.69 19.00 1.25
N ALA A 101 -7.19 17.82 0.88
CA ALA A 101 -7.83 16.55 1.21
C ALA A 101 -7.82 16.28 2.74
N PRO A 102 -8.83 15.57 3.29
CA PRO A 102 -9.08 15.51 4.73
C PRO A 102 -7.94 14.86 5.52
N LEU A 103 -7.42 15.51 6.55
CA LEU A 103 -6.34 14.98 7.38
C LEU A 103 -6.77 13.75 8.21
N ASP A 104 -7.97 13.75 8.79
CA ASP A 104 -8.48 12.67 9.64
C ASP A 104 -9.13 11.55 8.82
N ILE A 105 -8.31 10.77 8.11
CA ILE A 105 -8.79 9.78 7.11
C ILE A 105 -7.95 8.50 7.03
N CYS A 106 -6.89 8.38 7.85
CA CYS A 106 -6.03 7.20 7.83
C CYS A 106 -6.70 6.05 8.59
N MET A 107 -7.02 4.97 7.90
CA MET A 107 -7.79 3.85 8.44
C MET A 107 -6.85 2.75 8.91
N THR A 108 -7.07 2.28 10.13
CA THR A 108 -6.35 1.14 10.73
C THR A 108 -7.35 0.11 11.22
N PHE A 109 -6.95 -1.17 11.22
CA PHE A 109 -7.87 -2.28 11.48
C PHE A 109 -7.35 -3.27 12.53
N ASN A 110 -8.28 -3.96 13.18
CA ASN A 110 -8.08 -5.08 14.09
C ASN A 110 -7.08 -4.74 15.21
N ASN A 111 -6.18 -5.67 15.58
CA ASN A 111 -5.18 -5.49 16.64
C ASN A 111 -4.35 -4.18 16.50
N THR A 112 -4.14 -3.70 15.27
CA THR A 112 -3.41 -2.44 15.06
C THR A 112 -4.28 -1.25 15.44
N ALA A 113 -5.55 -1.24 15.05
CA ALA A 113 -6.51 -0.23 15.47
C ALA A 113 -6.68 -0.22 16.99
N ASP A 114 -6.95 -1.39 17.61
CA ASP A 114 -7.11 -1.50 19.06
C ASP A 114 -5.90 -0.90 19.82
N SER A 115 -4.69 -1.26 19.39
CA SER A 115 -3.46 -0.75 19.99
C SER A 115 -3.36 0.78 19.88
N LEU A 116 -3.64 1.34 18.69
CA LEU A 116 -3.58 2.79 18.47
C LEU A 116 -4.66 3.55 19.24
N ILE A 117 -5.86 2.96 19.37
CA ILE A 117 -6.97 3.52 20.15
C ILE A 117 -6.60 3.53 21.64
N ARG A 118 -6.05 2.43 22.18
CA ARG A 118 -5.63 2.35 23.59
C ARG A 118 -4.50 3.31 23.96
N HIS A 119 -3.77 3.82 22.98
CA HIS A 119 -2.66 4.76 23.16
C HIS A 119 -3.00 6.18 22.68
N ASP A 120 -4.28 6.50 22.44
CA ASP A 120 -4.76 7.83 22.02
C ASP A 120 -4.06 8.33 20.73
N HIS A 121 -3.84 7.42 19.77
CA HIS A 121 -3.28 7.75 18.45
C HIS A 121 -4.30 7.59 17.31
N ALA A 122 -5.43 6.96 17.59
CA ALA A 122 -6.55 6.82 16.68
C ALA A 122 -7.86 6.91 17.48
N ARG A 123 -8.90 7.43 16.85
CA ARG A 123 -10.26 7.38 17.41
C ARG A 123 -10.98 6.14 16.89
N ARG A 124 -11.71 5.48 17.77
CA ARG A 124 -12.58 4.36 17.41
C ARG A 124 -13.76 4.86 16.58
N VAL A 125 -14.11 4.13 15.53
CA VAL A 125 -15.27 4.42 14.68
C VAL A 125 -16.06 3.16 14.36
N GLU A 126 -17.32 3.34 13.98
CA GLU A 126 -18.16 2.28 13.45
C GLU A 126 -17.90 2.07 11.94
N THR A 127 -18.26 0.89 11.43
CA THR A 127 -18.12 0.54 10.00
C THR A 127 -18.75 1.58 9.07
N SER A 128 -19.94 2.10 9.41
CA SER A 128 -20.66 3.08 8.58
C SER A 128 -19.88 4.37 8.41
N GLU A 129 -19.29 4.90 9.48
CA GLU A 129 -18.48 6.11 9.43
C GLU A 129 -17.19 5.88 8.62
N CYS A 130 -16.56 4.70 8.76
CA CYS A 130 -15.38 4.37 7.97
C CYS A 130 -15.70 4.27 6.46
N LEU A 131 -16.88 3.75 6.10
CA LEU A 131 -17.34 3.75 4.71
C LEU A 131 -17.64 5.17 4.20
N GLU A 132 -18.22 6.04 5.01
CA GLU A 132 -18.40 7.46 4.67
C GLU A 132 -17.05 8.15 4.39
N LEU A 133 -16.03 7.91 5.22
CA LEU A 133 -14.68 8.40 4.98
C LEU A 133 -14.05 7.83 3.71
N LEU A 134 -14.35 6.57 3.36
CA LEU A 134 -13.91 5.98 2.09
C LEU A 134 -14.57 6.67 0.90
N HIS A 135 -15.88 6.94 0.97
CA HIS A 135 -16.58 7.72 -0.06
C HIS A 135 -16.04 9.15 -0.17
N GLN A 136 -15.77 9.81 0.96
CA GLN A 136 -15.12 11.12 0.97
C GLN A 136 -13.75 11.07 0.30
N ALA A 137 -12.94 10.05 0.58
CA ALA A 137 -11.66 9.85 -0.08
C ALA A 137 -11.80 9.73 -1.60
N TYR A 138 -12.81 9.00 -2.06
CA TYR A 138 -13.11 8.87 -3.49
C TYR A 138 -13.51 10.20 -4.13
N GLU A 139 -14.30 11.04 -3.47
CA GLU A 139 -14.68 12.38 -3.95
C GLU A 139 -13.47 13.31 -4.10
N HIS A 140 -12.48 13.19 -3.22
CA HIS A 140 -11.21 13.91 -3.31
C HIS A 140 -10.21 13.27 -4.31
N GLY A 141 -10.61 12.25 -5.07
CA GLY A 141 -9.73 11.57 -6.05
C GLY A 141 -8.55 10.84 -5.40
N LEU A 142 -8.67 10.44 -4.14
CA LEU A 142 -7.61 9.74 -3.42
C LEU A 142 -7.55 8.27 -3.84
N VAL A 143 -6.35 7.71 -3.81
CA VAL A 143 -6.09 6.29 -4.07
C VAL A 143 -5.99 5.53 -2.76
N GLN A 144 -6.75 4.45 -2.66
CA GLN A 144 -6.67 3.54 -1.53
C GLN A 144 -5.40 2.70 -1.67
N CYS A 145 -4.52 2.80 -0.69
CA CYS A 145 -3.33 1.98 -0.57
C CYS A 145 -3.37 1.25 0.75
N GLY A 146 -2.85 0.03 0.83
CA GLY A 146 -2.77 -0.67 2.12
C GLY A 146 -1.72 -1.75 2.11
N GLU A 147 -1.76 -2.59 3.13
CA GLU A 147 -0.82 -3.68 3.27
C GLU A 147 -0.98 -4.69 2.11
N ASN A 148 0.14 -5.12 1.53
CA ASN A 148 0.16 -6.11 0.44
C ASN A 148 -0.05 -7.54 0.98
N VAL A 149 -1.24 -7.81 1.51
CA VAL A 149 -1.62 -9.11 2.09
C VAL A 149 -3.08 -9.42 1.78
N ARG A 150 -3.44 -10.71 1.73
CA ARG A 150 -4.82 -11.16 1.48
C ARG A 150 -5.68 -11.17 2.74
N GLU A 151 -5.10 -11.57 3.86
CA GLU A 151 -5.78 -11.78 5.12
C GLU A 151 -5.42 -10.69 6.12
N SER A 152 -6.45 -10.11 6.76
CA SER A 152 -6.30 -9.15 7.87
C SER A 152 -5.31 -8.01 7.59
N PRO A 153 -5.43 -7.28 6.46
CA PRO A 153 -4.60 -6.10 6.22
C PRO A 153 -4.79 -5.09 7.36
N THR A 154 -3.67 -4.53 7.84
CA THR A 154 -3.67 -3.74 9.08
C THR A 154 -4.06 -2.28 8.90
N PHE A 155 -4.07 -1.77 7.66
CA PHE A 155 -4.41 -0.38 7.35
C PHE A 155 -4.87 -0.18 5.91
N ILE A 156 -5.64 0.90 5.70
CA ILE A 156 -5.89 1.52 4.40
C ILE A 156 -5.56 3.02 4.54
N CYS A 157 -4.63 3.48 3.71
CA CYS A 157 -4.31 4.89 3.50
C CYS A 157 -5.10 5.44 2.31
N ASN A 158 -5.56 6.68 2.44
CA ASN A 158 -6.26 7.42 1.39
C ASN A 158 -5.30 8.45 0.78
N CYS A 159 -4.54 8.01 -0.21
CA CYS A 159 -3.32 8.64 -0.68
C CYS A 159 -3.57 9.65 -1.81
N CYS A 160 -2.88 10.79 -1.75
CA CYS A 160 -2.83 11.79 -2.83
C CYS A 160 -1.47 11.76 -3.51
N GLY A 161 -1.42 12.13 -4.80
CA GLY A 161 -0.18 12.16 -5.58
C GLY A 161 0.83 13.23 -5.15
N CYS A 162 0.41 14.23 -4.36
CA CYS A 162 1.27 15.34 -3.93
C CYS A 162 1.95 15.12 -2.56
N CYS A 163 1.32 14.40 -1.62
CA CYS A 163 1.87 14.23 -0.27
C CYS A 163 2.34 12.82 0.04
N CYS A 164 1.72 11.78 -0.54
CA CYS A 164 1.95 10.40 -0.13
C CYS A 164 3.32 9.88 -0.60
N GLU A 165 4.15 9.38 0.32
CA GLU A 165 5.48 8.86 -0.02
C GLU A 165 5.43 7.71 -1.04
N ALA A 166 4.43 6.83 -0.91
CA ALA A 166 4.30 5.68 -1.80
C ALA A 166 3.93 6.12 -3.23
N LEU A 167 3.06 7.12 -3.38
CA LEU A 167 2.67 7.65 -4.70
C LEU A 167 3.75 8.56 -5.29
N LEU A 168 4.45 9.34 -4.46
CA LEU A 168 5.64 10.08 -4.89
C LEU A 168 6.74 9.14 -5.37
N ALA A 169 6.95 8.00 -4.69
CA ALA A 169 7.84 6.96 -5.15
C ALA A 169 7.36 6.31 -6.46
N ALA A 170 6.07 6.05 -6.62
CA ALA A 170 5.49 5.51 -7.85
C ALA A 170 5.61 6.46 -9.04
N LYS A 171 5.42 7.77 -8.83
CA LYS A 171 5.69 8.82 -9.80
C LYS A 171 7.19 8.92 -10.14
N LYS A 172 8.01 8.83 -9.09
CA LYS A 172 9.48 8.72 -9.06
C LYS A 172 10.07 7.65 -9.99
N PHE A 173 9.64 6.44 -9.67
CA PHE A 173 10.32 5.19 -9.98
C PHE A 173 9.33 4.17 -10.55
N GLY A 174 8.32 4.63 -11.31
CA GLY A 174 7.19 3.82 -11.76
C GLY A 174 7.60 2.49 -12.39
N ASN A 175 8.64 2.50 -13.24
CA ASN A 175 9.18 1.32 -13.91
C ASN A 175 9.67 0.21 -12.94
N LEU A 176 9.97 0.57 -11.69
CA LEU A 176 10.42 -0.36 -10.65
C LEU A 176 9.29 -0.82 -9.72
N HIS A 177 8.05 -0.38 -9.99
CA HIS A 177 6.83 -0.80 -9.31
C HIS A 177 6.96 -0.76 -7.77
N PRO A 178 7.11 0.43 -7.17
CA PRO A 178 7.37 0.55 -5.72
C PRO A 178 6.20 0.06 -4.86
N VAL A 179 4.98 0.09 -5.41
CA VAL A 179 3.77 -0.49 -4.80
C VAL A 179 3.18 -1.55 -5.73
N GLN A 180 2.55 -2.56 -5.14
CA GLN A 180 1.86 -3.58 -5.92
C GLN A 180 0.63 -2.97 -6.62
N THR A 181 0.48 -3.24 -7.91
CA THR A 181 -0.66 -2.78 -8.73
C THR A 181 -1.90 -3.63 -8.49
N THR A 182 -3.05 -3.17 -9.00
CA THR A 182 -4.29 -3.96 -9.04
C THR A 182 -4.29 -4.89 -10.25
N HIS A 183 -5.23 -5.85 -10.27
CA HIS A 183 -5.48 -6.72 -11.43
C HIS A 183 -6.17 -6.01 -12.59
N TYR A 184 -6.29 -4.68 -12.56
CA TYR A 184 -7.00 -3.89 -13.55
C TYR A 184 -6.09 -2.85 -14.21
N LEU A 185 -6.40 -2.52 -15.47
CA LEU A 185 -5.83 -1.39 -16.21
C LEU A 185 -6.95 -0.58 -16.86
N PRO A 186 -6.82 0.76 -16.91
CA PRO A 186 -7.74 1.58 -17.66
C PRO A 186 -7.53 1.42 -19.17
N GLN A 187 -8.65 1.40 -19.90
CA GLN A 187 -8.70 1.43 -21.36
C GLN A 187 -9.55 2.61 -21.81
N ILE A 188 -9.06 3.37 -22.80
CA ILE A 188 -9.76 4.50 -23.41
C ILE A 188 -10.58 4.03 -24.62
N ASN A 189 -11.85 4.43 -24.66
CA ASN A 189 -12.66 4.42 -25.86
C ASN A 189 -12.48 5.75 -26.60
N TYR A 190 -11.65 5.74 -27.65
CA TYR A 190 -11.36 6.94 -28.44
C TYR A 190 -12.55 7.48 -29.24
N GLN A 191 -13.62 6.71 -29.44
CA GLN A 191 -14.81 7.18 -30.16
C GLN A 191 -15.66 8.13 -29.31
N SER A 192 -15.70 7.93 -27.99
CA SER A 192 -16.40 8.82 -27.06
C SER A 192 -15.47 9.82 -26.40
N CYS A 193 -14.15 9.63 -26.45
CA CYS A 193 -13.22 10.56 -25.82
C CYS A 193 -13.26 11.94 -26.50
N ILE A 194 -13.56 12.97 -25.71
CA ILE A 194 -13.55 14.37 -26.16
C ILE A 194 -12.21 15.08 -25.91
N ASP A 195 -11.19 14.32 -25.51
CA ASP A 195 -9.83 14.81 -25.31
C ASP A 195 -9.70 16.02 -24.34
N CYS A 196 -10.53 16.05 -23.29
CA CYS A 196 -10.59 17.16 -22.33
C CYS A 196 -9.44 17.22 -21.30
N GLY A 197 -8.59 16.20 -21.22
CA GLY A 197 -7.41 16.19 -20.33
C GLY A 197 -7.66 15.92 -18.84
N LYS A 198 -8.90 15.88 -18.35
CA LYS A 198 -9.19 15.66 -16.91
C LYS A 198 -8.57 14.39 -16.31
N CYS A 199 -8.47 13.31 -17.09
CA CYS A 199 -7.83 12.08 -16.65
C CYS A 199 -6.31 12.22 -16.46
N ILE A 200 -5.66 13.13 -17.19
CA ILE A 200 -4.23 13.47 -17.02
C ILE A 200 -4.05 14.15 -15.68
N GLU A 201 -4.85 15.18 -15.39
CA GLU A 201 -4.80 15.93 -14.12
C GLU A 201 -5.13 15.05 -12.91
N ALA A 202 -6.08 14.13 -13.06
CA ALA A 202 -6.52 13.23 -11.99
C ALA A 202 -5.53 12.09 -11.70
N CYS A 203 -4.56 11.81 -12.58
CA CYS A 203 -3.64 10.70 -12.38
C CYS A 203 -2.59 11.04 -11.30
N PRO A 204 -2.57 10.33 -10.15
CA PRO A 204 -1.72 10.72 -9.03
C PRO A 204 -0.23 10.38 -9.23
N ILE A 205 0.09 9.64 -10.30
CA ILE A 205 1.45 9.18 -10.62
C ILE A 205 1.87 9.52 -12.04
N ASP A 206 1.11 10.39 -12.72
CA ASP A 206 1.40 10.86 -14.08
C ASP A 206 1.51 9.74 -15.13
N ALA A 207 0.79 8.62 -14.93
CA ALA A 207 0.74 7.50 -15.89
C ALA A 207 -0.08 7.81 -17.16
N ILE A 208 -0.70 8.97 -17.23
CA ILE A 208 -1.54 9.38 -18.36
C ILE A 208 -0.94 10.67 -18.91
N SER A 209 -0.70 10.72 -20.20
CA SER A 209 -0.12 11.87 -20.89
C SER A 209 -0.83 12.12 -22.21
N ARG A 210 -0.43 13.20 -22.90
CA ARG A 210 -0.91 13.53 -24.23
C ARG A 210 0.23 13.33 -25.21
N ASN A 211 -0.01 12.57 -26.28
CA ASN A 211 0.87 12.55 -27.45
C ASN A 211 0.34 13.54 -28.50
N ASP A 212 0.96 13.60 -29.68
CA ASP A 212 0.68 14.61 -30.71
C ASP A 212 -0.79 14.67 -31.18
N GLU A 213 -1.63 13.68 -30.84
CA GLU A 213 -3.04 13.65 -31.27
C GLU A 213 -4.04 13.27 -30.18
N LYS A 214 -3.66 12.51 -29.13
CA LYS A 214 -4.60 11.88 -28.20
C LYS A 214 -4.03 11.67 -26.79
N VAL A 215 -4.92 11.50 -25.81
CA VAL A 215 -4.58 10.96 -24.49
C VAL A 215 -4.06 9.53 -24.62
N VAL A 216 -2.95 9.22 -23.97
CA VAL A 216 -2.37 7.88 -23.87
C VAL A 216 -2.12 7.50 -22.42
N ILE A 217 -2.14 6.19 -22.14
CA ILE A 217 -1.87 5.63 -20.81
C ILE A 217 -0.64 4.76 -20.91
N ASP A 218 0.34 5.02 -20.05
CA ASP A 218 1.46 4.14 -19.82
C ASP A 218 1.04 3.02 -18.86
N HIS A 219 0.80 1.83 -19.42
CA HIS A 219 0.38 0.65 -18.66
C HIS A 219 1.51 0.05 -17.82
N ASP A 220 2.78 0.35 -18.13
CA ASP A 220 3.93 -0.17 -17.40
C ASP A 220 4.10 0.51 -16.03
N ILE A 221 3.65 1.76 -15.89
CA ILE A 221 3.68 2.47 -14.60
C ILE A 221 2.30 2.57 -13.93
N CYS A 222 1.21 2.29 -14.66
CA CYS A 222 -0.15 2.43 -14.15
C CYS A 222 -0.46 1.46 -12.99
N LEU A 223 -0.87 2.02 -11.85
CA LEU A 223 -1.25 1.23 -10.66
C LEU A 223 -2.61 0.53 -10.78
N GLY A 224 -3.46 0.97 -11.71
CA GLY A 224 -4.81 0.43 -11.88
C GLY A 224 -5.82 0.89 -10.82
N CYS A 225 -5.64 2.08 -10.23
CA CYS A 225 -6.49 2.58 -9.13
C CYS A 225 -7.91 3.02 -9.56
N GLY A 226 -8.13 3.35 -10.84
CA GLY A 226 -9.45 3.74 -11.34
C GLY A 226 -9.85 5.21 -11.15
N VAL A 227 -9.00 6.06 -10.53
CA VAL A 227 -9.29 7.50 -10.33
C VAL A 227 -9.56 8.22 -11.67
N CYS A 228 -8.80 7.90 -12.72
CA CYS A 228 -9.02 8.47 -14.05
C CYS A 228 -10.40 8.12 -14.64
N VAL A 229 -10.92 6.92 -14.36
CA VAL A 229 -12.23 6.48 -14.83
C VAL A 229 -13.32 7.32 -14.17
N ARG A 230 -13.25 7.50 -12.85
CA ARG A 230 -14.18 8.35 -12.08
C ARG A 230 -14.16 9.80 -12.57
N SER A 231 -12.98 10.32 -12.90
CA SER A 231 -12.81 11.71 -13.34
C SER A 231 -13.33 12.01 -14.75
N CYS A 232 -13.60 10.99 -15.56
CA CYS A 232 -13.96 11.15 -16.96
C CYS A 232 -15.42 11.60 -17.10
N PRO A 233 -15.70 12.83 -17.58
CA PRO A 233 -17.07 13.35 -17.64
C PRO A 233 -17.93 12.65 -18.71
N ASN A 234 -17.31 12.00 -19.70
CA ASN A 234 -18.00 11.31 -20.78
C ASN A 234 -17.93 9.78 -20.68
N SER A 235 -17.47 9.25 -19.54
CA SER A 235 -17.33 7.81 -19.29
C SER A 235 -16.57 7.06 -20.41
N SER A 236 -15.58 7.72 -21.00
CA SER A 236 -14.77 7.18 -22.11
C SER A 236 -13.66 6.25 -21.64
N LEU A 237 -13.53 6.04 -20.34
CA LEU A 237 -12.54 5.17 -19.70
C LEU A 237 -13.26 4.01 -19.01
N SER A 238 -12.68 2.82 -19.05
CA SER A 238 -13.16 1.66 -18.29
C SER A 238 -11.99 0.85 -17.76
N LEU A 239 -12.16 0.18 -16.63
CA LEU A 239 -11.17 -0.78 -16.14
C LEU A 239 -11.34 -2.12 -16.83
N GLN A 240 -10.23 -2.73 -17.24
CA GLN A 240 -10.15 -4.06 -17.83
C GLN A 240 -9.23 -4.92 -16.99
N ARG A 241 -9.63 -6.18 -16.75
CA ARG A 241 -8.81 -7.12 -16.01
C ARG A 241 -7.57 -7.50 -16.82
N ARG A 242 -6.41 -7.48 -16.19
CA ARG A 242 -5.14 -7.92 -16.78
C ARG A 242 -5.14 -9.44 -16.93
N LYS A 243 -4.37 -9.95 -17.91
CA LYS A 243 -4.13 -11.39 -18.06
C LYS A 243 -3.11 -11.91 -17.05
N GLU A 244 -2.20 -11.05 -16.61
CA GLU A 244 -1.16 -11.39 -15.64
C GLU A 244 -1.75 -11.51 -14.25
N GLU A 245 -1.40 -12.60 -13.55
CA GLU A 245 -1.82 -12.80 -12.18
C GLU A 245 -0.89 -12.07 -11.21
N ILE A 246 -1.48 -11.22 -10.38
CA ILE A 246 -0.77 -10.55 -9.30
C ILE A 246 -0.83 -11.41 -8.04
N ILE A 247 0.33 -11.92 -7.64
CA ILE A 247 0.47 -12.80 -6.47
C ILE A 247 0.60 -11.93 -5.21
N THR A 248 -0.46 -11.93 -4.39
CA THR A 248 -0.47 -11.24 -3.10
C THR A 248 -0.11 -12.22 -1.97
N PRO A 249 0.84 -11.87 -1.08
CA PRO A 249 1.13 -12.64 0.13
C PRO A 249 -0.13 -12.93 0.97
N VAL A 250 -0.14 -14.07 1.65
CA VAL A 250 -1.33 -14.51 2.41
C VAL A 250 -1.61 -13.57 3.58
N ASN A 251 -0.61 -13.29 4.42
CA ASN A 251 -0.74 -12.45 5.61
C ASN A 251 0.59 -11.71 5.90
N SER A 252 0.58 -10.85 6.92
CA SER A 252 1.72 -9.99 7.29
C SER A 252 2.99 -10.77 7.60
N VAL A 253 2.87 -11.96 8.22
CA VAL A 253 4.03 -12.83 8.52
C VAL A 253 4.62 -13.35 7.21
N HIS A 254 3.79 -13.88 6.31
CA HIS A 254 4.25 -14.38 5.02
C HIS A 254 4.97 -13.28 4.22
N ARG A 255 4.38 -12.08 4.12
CA ARG A 255 5.00 -10.91 3.46
C ARG A 255 6.35 -10.56 4.08
N THR A 256 6.41 -10.43 5.42
CA THR A 256 7.63 -10.03 6.14
C THR A 256 8.76 -11.05 5.95
N VAL A 257 8.44 -12.34 6.00
CA VAL A 257 9.41 -13.42 5.77
C VAL A 257 9.94 -13.39 4.34
N MET A 258 9.07 -13.23 3.34
CA MET A 258 9.45 -13.10 1.93
C MET A 258 10.41 -11.92 1.72
N MET A 259 10.06 -10.75 2.23
CA MET A 259 10.90 -9.56 2.13
C MET A 259 12.25 -9.75 2.83
N ALA A 260 12.28 -10.38 4.00
CA ALA A 260 13.52 -10.65 4.72
C ALA A 260 14.44 -11.62 3.95
N ILE A 261 13.87 -12.65 3.31
CA ILE A 261 14.62 -13.57 2.44
C ILE A 261 15.17 -12.83 1.22
N GLU A 262 14.36 -12.03 0.55
CA GLU A 262 14.76 -11.29 -0.66
C GLU A 262 15.90 -10.30 -0.37
N ARG A 263 15.85 -9.63 0.78
CA ARG A 263 16.86 -8.65 1.21
C ARG A 263 18.11 -9.27 1.85
N GLY A 264 18.14 -10.59 2.05
CA GLY A 264 19.25 -11.24 2.77
C GLY A 264 19.26 -10.98 4.28
N LYS A 265 18.12 -10.58 4.86
CA LYS A 265 17.96 -10.14 6.25
C LYS A 265 17.18 -11.14 7.12
N LEU A 266 17.02 -12.40 6.69
CA LEU A 266 16.27 -13.40 7.44
C LEU A 266 16.87 -13.66 8.84
N GLN A 267 18.20 -13.58 8.99
CA GLN A 267 18.86 -13.68 10.28
C GLN A 267 18.45 -12.52 11.21
N ASN A 268 18.46 -11.28 10.73
CA ASN A 268 18.05 -10.11 11.50
C ASN A 268 16.58 -10.23 11.95
N LEU A 269 15.70 -10.73 11.08
CA LEU A 269 14.30 -10.99 11.44
C LEU A 269 14.16 -11.98 12.61
N ILE A 270 15.00 -13.01 12.67
CA ILE A 270 14.91 -14.07 13.68
C ILE A 270 15.59 -13.68 15.00
N PHE A 271 16.79 -13.11 14.92
CA PHE A 271 17.64 -12.87 16.08
C PHE A 271 17.52 -11.44 16.61
N ASP A 272 17.60 -10.43 15.75
CA ASP A 272 17.64 -9.02 16.18
C ASP A 272 16.26 -8.51 16.60
N ASN A 273 15.19 -8.98 15.93
CA ASN A 273 13.81 -8.69 16.33
C ASN A 273 13.28 -9.63 17.44
N GLN A 274 14.17 -10.40 18.09
CA GLN A 274 13.84 -11.34 19.17
C GLN A 274 12.72 -12.34 18.84
N ALA A 275 12.48 -12.68 17.57
CA ALA A 275 11.47 -13.67 17.20
C ALA A 275 11.76 -15.03 17.88
N PHE A 276 13.04 -15.35 18.09
CA PHE A 276 13.50 -16.49 18.89
C PHE A 276 12.93 -16.53 20.32
N GLY A 277 12.63 -15.37 20.93
CA GLY A 277 12.11 -15.25 22.29
C GLY A 277 10.66 -15.73 22.44
N SER A 278 9.96 -16.02 21.33
CA SER A 278 8.60 -16.54 21.33
C SER A 278 8.49 -17.76 20.43
N HIS A 279 8.16 -18.91 21.04
CA HIS A 279 7.89 -20.14 20.27
C HIS A 279 6.78 -19.93 19.22
N ARG A 280 5.78 -19.09 19.51
CA ARG A 280 4.70 -18.76 18.56
C ARG A 280 5.24 -17.98 17.36
N ALA A 281 6.11 -17.00 17.59
CA ALA A 281 6.72 -16.21 16.53
C ALA A 281 7.63 -17.08 15.64
N MET A 282 8.48 -17.92 16.26
CA MET A 282 9.31 -18.86 15.50
C MET A 282 8.49 -19.87 14.71
N ALA A 283 7.42 -20.42 15.29
CA ALA A 283 6.52 -21.33 14.58
C ALA A 283 5.87 -20.65 13.37
N ALA A 284 5.46 -19.38 13.49
CA ALA A 284 4.90 -18.61 12.38
C ALA A 284 5.93 -18.36 11.27
N VAL A 285 7.16 -17.98 11.62
CA VAL A 285 8.26 -17.77 10.65
C VAL A 285 8.61 -19.07 9.93
N VAL A 286 8.82 -20.16 10.67
CA VAL A 286 9.15 -21.46 10.06
C VAL A 286 7.99 -21.96 9.20
N SER A 287 6.75 -21.88 9.68
CA SER A 287 5.56 -22.25 8.90
C SER A 287 5.45 -21.45 7.61
N ALA A 288 5.74 -20.14 7.65
CA ALA A 288 5.78 -19.31 6.46
C ALA A 288 6.86 -19.80 5.47
N ILE A 289 8.10 -20.05 5.94
CA ILE A 289 9.19 -20.56 5.10
C ILE A 289 8.81 -21.88 4.41
N LEU A 290 8.22 -22.83 5.15
CA LEU A 290 7.88 -24.15 4.62
C LEU A 290 6.76 -24.13 3.57
N LYS A 291 5.95 -23.08 3.53
CA LYS A 291 4.91 -22.88 2.51
C LYS A 291 5.40 -22.11 1.29
N LEU A 292 6.66 -21.64 1.27
CA LEU A 292 7.22 -20.91 0.15
C LEU A 292 7.57 -21.82 -1.03
N PRO A 293 7.70 -21.27 -2.26
CA PRO A 293 8.24 -22.00 -3.39
C PRO A 293 9.67 -22.53 -3.14
N PRO A 294 10.09 -23.63 -3.79
CA PRO A 294 11.39 -24.28 -3.54
C PRO A 294 12.60 -23.34 -3.62
N ILE A 295 12.58 -22.37 -4.55
CA ILE A 295 13.66 -21.39 -4.72
C ILE A 295 13.79 -20.51 -3.47
N LYS A 296 12.69 -19.98 -2.94
CA LYS A 296 12.69 -19.12 -1.75
C LYS A 296 13.02 -19.93 -0.48
N GLN A 297 12.62 -21.20 -0.41
CA GLN A 297 13.06 -22.12 0.66
C GLN A 297 14.58 -22.34 0.64
N ALA A 298 15.17 -22.55 -0.54
CA ALA A 298 16.61 -22.71 -0.70
C ALA A 298 17.37 -21.44 -0.30
N MET A 299 16.86 -20.25 -0.68
CA MET A 299 17.41 -18.96 -0.25
C MET A 299 17.37 -18.81 1.28
N ALA A 300 16.24 -19.14 1.92
CA ALA A 300 16.09 -19.11 3.37
C ALA A 300 17.09 -20.07 4.07
N SER A 301 17.22 -21.29 3.57
CA SER A 301 18.16 -22.29 4.08
C SER A 301 19.61 -21.80 3.98
N LYS A 302 19.98 -21.20 2.83
CA LYS A 302 21.33 -20.62 2.61
C LYS A 302 21.65 -19.48 3.58
N GLN A 303 20.66 -18.64 3.90
CA GLN A 303 20.83 -17.54 4.85
C GLN A 303 20.95 -18.05 6.29
N LEU A 304 20.08 -18.97 6.72
CA LEU A 304 20.09 -19.44 8.11
C LEU A 304 21.20 -20.45 8.41
N LYS A 305 21.72 -21.15 7.40
CA LYS A 305 22.73 -22.21 7.54
C LYS A 305 22.37 -23.23 8.64
N SER A 306 21.07 -23.49 8.81
CA SER A 306 20.53 -24.34 9.87
C SER A 306 20.32 -25.76 9.37
N ARG A 307 21.04 -26.71 9.95
CA ARG A 307 20.86 -28.15 9.69
C ARG A 307 19.44 -28.63 10.01
N TYR A 308 18.78 -28.00 10.98
CA TYR A 308 17.41 -28.32 11.35
C TYR A 308 16.43 -27.93 10.26
N LEU A 309 16.50 -26.68 9.78
CA LEU A 309 15.63 -26.18 8.72
C LEU A 309 15.83 -26.97 7.42
N GLU A 310 17.09 -27.26 7.06
CA GLU A 310 17.42 -28.05 5.87
C GLU A 310 16.80 -29.46 5.92
N LYS A 311 16.85 -30.12 7.08
CA LYS A 311 16.23 -31.44 7.27
C LYS A 311 14.71 -31.40 7.16
N ILE A 312 14.06 -30.34 7.65
CA ILE A 312 12.60 -30.21 7.57
C ILE A 312 12.17 -29.97 6.13
N ILE A 313 12.84 -29.06 5.42
CA ILE A 313 12.55 -28.79 4.01
C ILE A 313 12.67 -30.08 3.19
N LYS A 314 13.74 -30.86 3.38
CA LYS A 314 13.94 -32.15 2.70
C LYS A 314 12.88 -33.21 3.00
N LYS A 315 12.20 -33.13 4.14
CA LYS A 315 11.16 -34.10 4.53
C LYS A 315 9.79 -33.77 3.92
N LEU A 316 9.59 -32.51 3.50
CA LEU A 316 8.33 -32.00 2.96
C LEU A 316 8.34 -31.87 1.43
N ALA A 317 9.52 -31.94 0.80
CA ALA A 317 9.71 -32.06 -0.65
C ALA A 317 9.50 -33.50 -1.11
#